data_AF-M3C6V4-F1
#
_entry.id   AF-M3C6V4-F1
#
_cell.length_a   1.000
_cell.length_b   1.000
_cell.length_c   1.000
_cell.angle_alpha   90.00
_cell.angle_beta   90.00
_cell.angle_gamma   90.00
#
_symmetry.space_group_name_H-M   'P 1'
#
loop_
_entity.id
_entity.type
_entity.pdbx_description
1 polymer ?
#
loop_
_entity_poly.entity_id
_entity_poly.type
_entity_poly.pdbx_seq_one_letter_code
_entity_poly.pdbx_strand_id
1 'polypeptide(L)'
;MASIRNALVVVACAAFASAARLTVSIPPSQLLPNPSTLPSSSHAILLGPPGVLYDVPLRRDNTFLFSDLPDASYLLTIHSRDYFFPPLRVDVAPYAGEGGSQNISAWATFRGNEWDNKGQPFGTGRDELRIEVRAGAEKQYYQERGGFSILSFLKSPMILMGLASVVLIFGMPYLMDNMDPETREEFEEISKKSPLTGSAGAAVQMQNFDLAGFLAGTTKSSEDAQAGGKKK
;
A
#
# COMPACT_ATOMS: atom_id res chain seq x y z
N MET A 1 -82.79 -17.39 -1.88
CA MET A 1 -82.34 -16.02 -1.55
C MET A 1 -80.84 -16.07 -1.32
N ALA A 2 -80.12 -15.20 -2.01
CA ALA A 2 -78.68 -15.25 -2.23
C ALA A 2 -77.84 -14.86 -0.99
N SER A 3 -76.60 -15.37 -0.97
CA SER A 3 -75.31 -14.75 -0.61
C SER A 3 -75.23 -13.93 0.70
N ILE A 4 -74.20 -14.06 1.53
CA ILE A 4 -72.92 -13.32 1.35
C ILE A 4 -71.83 -14.00 2.19
N ARG A 5 -70.76 -14.45 1.52
CA ARG A 5 -69.48 -14.85 2.13
C ARG A 5 -68.70 -13.58 2.43
N ASN A 6 -68.35 -13.38 3.70
CA ASN A 6 -67.44 -12.31 4.11
C ASN A 6 -66.03 -12.59 3.58
N ALA A 7 -65.61 -11.86 2.56
CA ALA A 7 -64.23 -11.79 2.11
C ALA A 7 -63.55 -10.59 2.79
N LEU A 8 -62.70 -10.86 3.77
CA LEU A 8 -61.80 -9.86 4.35
C LEU A 8 -60.66 -9.61 3.35
N VAL A 9 -60.74 -8.49 2.63
CA VAL A 9 -59.69 -8.04 1.71
C VAL A 9 -58.55 -7.44 2.53
N VAL A 10 -57.42 -8.14 2.61
CA VAL A 10 -56.16 -7.58 3.12
C VAL A 10 -55.57 -6.71 2.00
N VAL A 11 -55.74 -5.40 2.10
CA VAL A 11 -55.06 -4.43 1.23
C VAL A 11 -53.61 -4.33 1.70
N ALA A 12 -52.71 -5.05 1.03
CA ALA A 12 -51.28 -4.80 1.14
C ALA A 12 -50.98 -3.49 0.40
N CYS A 13 -50.89 -2.38 1.12
CA CYS A 13 -50.30 -1.15 0.61
C CYS A 13 -48.81 -1.40 0.33
N ALA A 14 -48.48 -1.84 -0.88
CA ALA A 14 -47.13 -1.72 -1.39
C ALA A 14 -46.84 -0.21 -1.55
N ALA A 15 -46.22 0.39 -0.54
CA ALA A 15 -45.57 1.67 -0.73
C ALA A 15 -44.57 1.48 -1.88
N PHE A 16 -44.81 2.14 -3.02
CA PHE A 16 -43.80 2.28 -4.06
C PHE A 16 -42.67 3.12 -3.47
N ALA A 17 -41.79 2.49 -2.70
CA ALA A 17 -40.50 3.06 -2.39
C ALA A 17 -39.77 3.17 -3.73
N SER A 18 -39.55 4.39 -4.21
CA SER A 18 -38.48 4.60 -5.17
C SER A 18 -37.22 4.02 -4.53
N ALA A 19 -36.41 3.34 -5.32
CA ALA A 19 -35.24 2.66 -4.82
C ALA A 19 -34.12 2.85 -5.84
N ALA A 20 -33.00 3.45 -5.42
CA ALA A 20 -31.95 3.82 -6.33
C ALA A 20 -31.22 2.58 -6.87
N ARG A 21 -30.72 2.69 -8.10
CA ARG A 21 -30.00 1.63 -8.80
C ARG A 21 -28.57 2.06 -9.08
N LEU A 22 -27.61 1.26 -8.65
CA LEU A 22 -26.20 1.48 -8.94
C LEU A 22 -25.68 0.38 -9.87
N THR A 23 -25.18 0.79 -11.03
CA THR A 23 -24.48 -0.10 -11.97
C THR A 23 -23.00 0.26 -11.98
N VAL A 24 -22.15 -0.67 -11.58
CA VAL A 24 -20.70 -0.50 -11.54
C VAL A 24 -20.11 -1.33 -12.67
N SER A 25 -19.47 -0.69 -13.64
CA SER A 25 -18.86 -1.36 -14.79
C SER A 25 -17.35 -1.35 -14.71
N ILE A 26 -16.71 -2.43 -15.14
CA ILE A 26 -15.25 -2.54 -15.20
C ILE A 26 -14.83 -2.38 -16.67
N PRO A 27 -14.32 -1.20 -17.08
CA PRO A 27 -13.84 -1.02 -18.45
C PRO A 27 -12.44 -1.64 -18.62
N PRO A 28 -12.05 -1.96 -19.86
CA PRO A 28 -10.67 -2.27 -20.21
C PRO A 28 -9.69 -1.18 -19.76
N SER A 29 -8.53 -1.58 -19.23
CA SER A 29 -7.45 -0.70 -18.81
C SER A 29 -6.08 -1.27 -19.18
N GLN A 30 -5.00 -0.50 -18.96
CA GLN A 30 -3.63 -0.98 -19.21
C GLN A 30 -3.28 -2.19 -18.33
N LEU A 31 -3.74 -2.20 -17.07
CA LEU A 31 -3.50 -3.31 -16.13
C LEU A 31 -4.44 -4.50 -16.38
N LEU A 32 -5.66 -4.24 -16.85
CA LEU A 32 -6.67 -5.24 -17.15
C LEU A 32 -7.21 -5.02 -18.58
N PRO A 33 -6.49 -5.50 -19.63
CA PRO A 33 -6.91 -5.29 -21.01
C PRO A 33 -8.24 -5.96 -21.35
N ASN A 34 -8.54 -7.09 -20.71
CA ASN A 34 -9.79 -7.83 -20.90
C ASN A 34 -10.47 -8.09 -19.56
N PRO A 35 -11.51 -7.31 -19.18
CA PRO A 35 -12.21 -7.50 -17.91
C PRO A 35 -12.88 -8.88 -17.74
N SER A 36 -13.16 -9.58 -18.84
CA SER A 36 -13.76 -10.93 -18.79
C SER A 36 -12.79 -12.00 -18.29
N THR A 37 -11.50 -11.69 -18.07
CA THR A 37 -10.54 -12.60 -17.44
C THR A 37 -10.65 -12.63 -15.91
N LEU A 38 -11.43 -11.72 -15.32
CA LEU A 38 -11.65 -11.69 -13.88
C LEU A 38 -12.25 -13.02 -13.41
N PRO A 39 -11.76 -13.57 -12.27
CA PRO A 39 -12.31 -14.81 -11.73
C PRO A 39 -13.80 -14.69 -11.44
N SER A 40 -14.54 -15.79 -11.58
CA SER A 40 -15.96 -15.87 -11.23
C SER A 40 -16.25 -15.63 -9.74
N SER A 41 -15.22 -15.74 -8.88
CA SER A 41 -15.28 -15.37 -7.47
C SER A 41 -15.26 -13.86 -7.23
N SER A 42 -15.11 -13.04 -8.28
CA SER A 42 -15.12 -11.58 -8.16
C SER A 42 -16.53 -11.09 -7.85
N HIS A 43 -16.66 -10.32 -6.78
CA HIS A 43 -17.93 -9.80 -6.29
C HIS A 43 -17.71 -8.39 -5.76
N ALA A 44 -18.79 -7.63 -5.65
CA ALA A 44 -18.78 -6.29 -5.09
C ALA A 44 -19.66 -6.26 -3.84
N ILE A 45 -19.12 -5.69 -2.77
CA ILE A 45 -19.81 -5.51 -1.50
C ILE A 45 -20.14 -4.04 -1.33
N LEU A 46 -21.40 -3.74 -1.04
CA LEU A 46 -21.87 -2.42 -0.66
C LEU A 46 -22.28 -2.46 0.81
N LEU A 47 -21.45 -1.85 1.66
CA LEU A 47 -21.66 -1.79 3.11
C LEU A 47 -22.39 -0.49 3.45
N GLY A 48 -23.56 -0.60 4.07
CA GLY A 48 -24.38 0.55 4.46
C GLY A 48 -24.41 0.78 5.97
N PRO A 49 -25.50 1.40 6.48
CA PRO A 49 -25.79 1.50 7.91
C PRO A 49 -25.76 0.12 8.60
N PRO A 50 -25.65 0.06 9.94
CA PRO A 50 -25.52 -1.19 10.68
C PRO A 50 -26.56 -2.25 10.28
N GLY A 51 -26.09 -3.41 9.83
CA GLY A 51 -26.93 -4.53 9.38
C GLY A 51 -27.30 -4.53 7.90
N VAL A 52 -26.97 -3.48 7.13
CA VAL A 52 -27.19 -3.42 5.68
C VAL A 52 -25.91 -3.79 4.94
N LEU A 53 -25.95 -4.92 4.24
CA LEU A 53 -24.86 -5.38 3.38
C LEU A 53 -25.46 -5.97 2.11
N TYR A 54 -24.98 -5.49 0.96
CA TYR A 54 -25.28 -6.10 -0.33
C TYR A 54 -24.02 -6.78 -0.86
N ASP A 55 -24.16 -8.00 -1.34
CA ASP A 55 -23.10 -8.77 -2.01
C ASP A 55 -23.61 -9.18 -3.39
N VAL A 56 -22.91 -8.73 -4.43
CA VAL A 56 -23.33 -8.94 -5.82
C VAL A 56 -22.17 -9.53 -6.62
N PRO A 57 -22.36 -10.67 -7.31
CA PRO A 57 -21.31 -11.26 -8.15
C PRO A 57 -21.12 -10.46 -9.46
N LEU A 58 -19.95 -10.60 -10.07
CA LEU A 58 -19.66 -10.04 -11.39
C LEU A 58 -20.55 -10.68 -12.46
N ARG A 59 -21.25 -9.85 -13.24
CA ARG A 59 -22.06 -10.30 -14.38
C ARG A 59 -21.20 -10.50 -15.63
N ARG A 60 -21.75 -11.22 -16.61
CA ARG A 60 -21.09 -11.51 -17.90
C ARG A 60 -20.80 -10.27 -18.76
N ASP A 61 -21.50 -9.18 -18.51
CA ASP A 61 -21.28 -7.88 -19.16
C ASP A 61 -20.22 -7.03 -18.44
N ASN A 62 -19.47 -7.62 -17.51
CA ASN A 62 -18.45 -6.97 -16.69
C ASN A 62 -19.02 -5.86 -15.78
N THR A 63 -20.24 -6.07 -15.30
CA THR A 63 -20.90 -5.13 -14.37
C THR A 63 -21.31 -5.78 -13.05
N PHE A 64 -21.39 -4.97 -12.00
CA PHE A 64 -22.10 -5.26 -10.77
C PHE A 64 -23.37 -4.41 -10.73
N LEU A 65 -24.48 -5.04 -10.36
CA LEU A 65 -25.77 -4.37 -10.27
C LEU A 65 -26.29 -4.42 -8.84
N PHE A 66 -26.42 -3.26 -8.21
CA PHE A 66 -27.16 -3.09 -6.98
C PHE A 66 -28.51 -2.47 -7.32
N SER A 67 -29.58 -3.22 -7.05
CA SER A 67 -30.94 -2.71 -7.13
C SER A 67 -31.44 -2.34 -5.74
N ASP A 68 -32.43 -1.47 -5.74
CA ASP A 68 -33.24 -1.15 -4.56
C ASP A 68 -32.44 -0.61 -3.37
N LEU A 69 -31.57 0.37 -3.64
CA LEU A 69 -30.79 1.04 -2.62
C LEU A 69 -31.65 2.10 -1.91
N PRO A 70 -31.82 2.01 -0.58
CA PRO A 70 -32.47 3.05 0.20
C PRO A 70 -31.53 4.24 0.45
N ASP A 71 -32.12 5.34 0.92
CA ASP A 71 -31.42 6.56 1.32
C ASP A 71 -30.40 6.29 2.43
N ALA A 72 -29.13 6.20 2.07
CA ALA A 72 -28.02 6.10 3.00
C ALA A 72 -26.68 6.39 2.29
N SER A 73 -25.64 6.50 3.11
CA SER A 73 -24.26 6.46 2.68
C SER A 73 -23.71 5.03 2.73
N TYR A 74 -23.05 4.62 1.66
CA TYR A 74 -22.50 3.29 1.48
C TYR A 74 -21.02 3.31 1.12
N LEU A 75 -20.31 2.28 1.54
CA LEU A 75 -18.95 1.97 1.11
C LEU A 75 -18.99 0.81 0.11
N LEU A 76 -18.67 1.11 -1.15
CA LEU A 76 -18.51 0.13 -2.21
C LEU A 76 -17.07 -0.41 -2.22
N THR A 77 -16.95 -1.73 -2.18
CA THR A 77 -15.67 -2.44 -2.28
C THR A 77 -15.79 -3.56 -3.29
N ILE A 78 -14.84 -3.64 -4.23
CA ILE A 78 -14.81 -4.70 -5.24
C ILE A 78 -13.72 -5.70 -4.84
N HIS A 79 -14.14 -6.94 -4.61
CA HIS A 79 -13.28 -8.04 -4.27
C HIS A 79 -12.99 -8.88 -5.50
N SER A 80 -11.72 -9.00 -5.84
CA SER A 80 -11.21 -9.91 -6.87
C SER A 80 -9.94 -10.58 -6.36
N ARG A 81 -9.61 -11.76 -6.90
CA ARG A 81 -8.37 -12.46 -6.55
C ARG A 81 -7.15 -11.75 -7.15
N ASP A 82 -7.19 -11.42 -8.44
CA ASP A 82 -5.94 -11.07 -9.14
C ASP A 82 -5.69 -9.55 -9.12
N TYR A 83 -6.73 -8.74 -8.93
CA TYR A 83 -6.65 -7.27 -8.97
C TYR A 83 -7.20 -6.58 -7.73
N PHE A 84 -6.62 -5.42 -7.43
CA PHE A 84 -7.13 -4.46 -6.46
C PHE A 84 -7.92 -3.36 -7.16
N PHE A 85 -9.08 -3.04 -6.59
CA PHE A 85 -9.93 -1.93 -7.02
C PHE A 85 -10.05 -0.91 -5.89
N PRO A 86 -10.03 0.40 -6.19
CA PRO A 86 -10.17 1.42 -5.17
C PRO A 86 -11.57 1.38 -4.55
N PRO A 87 -11.71 1.58 -3.22
CA PRO A 87 -13.02 1.69 -2.59
C PRO A 87 -13.68 3.00 -2.99
N LEU A 88 -15.01 2.98 -3.11
CA LEU A 88 -15.81 4.15 -3.45
C LEU A 88 -16.84 4.43 -2.37
N ARG A 89 -17.11 5.71 -2.11
CA ARG A 89 -18.26 6.14 -1.32
C ARG A 89 -19.44 6.36 -2.27
N VAL A 90 -20.60 5.82 -1.93
CA VAL A 90 -21.84 6.02 -2.66
C VAL A 90 -22.85 6.63 -1.70
N ASP A 91 -23.33 7.83 -1.97
CA ASP A 91 -24.43 8.44 -1.19
C ASP A 91 -25.70 8.40 -2.02
N VAL A 92 -26.76 7.88 -1.41
CA VAL A 92 -28.14 7.94 -1.89
C VAL A 92 -28.90 8.87 -0.95
N ALA A 93 -29.51 9.89 -1.52
CA ALA A 93 -30.28 10.88 -0.79
C ALA A 93 -31.61 11.15 -1.50
N PRO A 94 -32.68 11.50 -0.77
CA PRO A 94 -33.94 11.86 -1.39
C PRO A 94 -33.76 13.11 -2.25
N TYR A 95 -34.28 13.08 -3.47
CA TYR A 95 -34.28 14.25 -4.35
C TYR A 95 -35.34 15.23 -3.88
N ALA A 96 -34.98 16.51 -3.74
CA ALA A 96 -35.83 17.56 -3.17
C ALA A 96 -36.98 18.04 -4.09
N GLY A 97 -37.51 17.17 -4.97
CA GLY A 97 -38.63 17.45 -5.88
C GLY A 97 -39.86 16.59 -5.60
N GLU A 98 -41.04 17.03 -6.04
CA GLU A 98 -42.24 16.20 -6.04
C GLU A 98 -42.01 14.95 -6.90
N GLY A 99 -42.19 13.76 -6.32
CA GLY A 99 -42.11 12.49 -7.04
C GLY A 99 -41.29 11.38 -6.37
N GLY A 100 -40.74 11.59 -5.18
CA GLY A 100 -40.04 10.52 -4.44
C GLY A 100 -38.78 9.97 -5.13
N SER A 101 -38.24 10.66 -6.14
CA SER A 101 -36.97 10.29 -6.77
C SER A 101 -35.82 10.37 -5.77
N GLN A 102 -34.77 9.59 -6.00
CA GLN A 102 -33.53 9.62 -5.25
C GLN A 102 -32.39 10.16 -6.11
N ASN A 103 -31.48 10.88 -5.47
CA ASN A 103 -30.22 11.30 -6.04
C ASN A 103 -29.13 10.35 -5.55
N ILE A 104 -28.44 9.71 -6.47
CA ILE A 104 -27.33 8.79 -6.17
C ILE A 104 -26.03 9.39 -6.71
N SER A 105 -25.00 9.36 -5.89
CA SER A 105 -23.73 10.02 -6.19
C SER A 105 -22.57 9.20 -5.67
N ALA A 106 -21.47 9.16 -6.42
CA ALA A 106 -20.32 8.33 -6.10
C ALA A 106 -19.01 9.13 -6.12
N TRP A 107 -18.13 8.83 -5.16
CA TRP A 107 -16.83 9.47 -5.00
C TRP A 107 -15.74 8.46 -4.67
N ALA A 108 -14.50 8.78 -5.04
CA ALA A 108 -13.33 8.08 -4.52
C ALA A 108 -13.24 8.26 -3.00
N THR A 109 -12.90 7.19 -2.29
CA THR A 109 -12.57 7.25 -0.87
C THR A 109 -11.28 6.49 -0.59
N PHE A 110 -10.65 6.80 0.54
CA PHE A 110 -9.42 6.17 0.98
C PHE A 110 -9.57 5.77 2.44
N ARG A 111 -9.10 4.56 2.77
CA ARG A 111 -9.09 4.12 4.16
C ARG A 111 -8.18 5.03 4.98
N GLY A 112 -8.68 5.46 6.14
CA GLY A 112 -7.96 6.36 7.05
C GLY A 112 -8.36 7.83 6.92
N ASN A 113 -9.12 8.21 5.88
CA ASN A 113 -9.70 9.56 5.80
C ASN A 113 -11.04 9.63 6.54
N GLU A 114 -11.39 10.82 7.02
CA GLU A 114 -12.74 11.10 7.54
C GLU A 114 -13.80 10.82 6.49
N TRP A 115 -14.98 10.35 6.91
CA TRP A 115 -16.05 9.98 5.98
C TRP A 115 -16.45 11.15 5.10
N ASP A 116 -16.55 12.36 5.66
CA ASP A 116 -16.96 13.59 4.98
C ASP A 116 -15.93 14.11 3.96
N ASN A 117 -14.69 13.63 4.00
CA ASN A 117 -13.68 13.95 3.00
C ASN A 117 -13.92 13.15 1.71
N LYS A 118 -14.69 13.76 0.80
CA LYS A 118 -14.99 13.19 -0.51
C LYS A 118 -13.84 13.45 -1.49
N GLY A 119 -13.34 12.39 -2.11
CA GLY A 119 -12.33 12.49 -3.16
C GLY A 119 -12.92 12.85 -4.52
N GLN A 120 -12.24 12.41 -5.59
CA GLN A 120 -12.68 12.61 -6.97
C GLN A 120 -14.11 12.09 -7.19
N PRO A 121 -15.04 12.89 -7.77
CA PRO A 121 -16.37 12.41 -8.10
C PRO A 121 -16.34 11.48 -9.31
N PHE A 122 -17.10 10.38 -9.24
CA PHE A 122 -17.33 9.46 -10.35
C PHE A 122 -18.59 9.81 -11.15
N GLY A 123 -19.55 10.50 -10.51
CA GLY A 123 -20.77 10.94 -11.15
C GLY A 123 -21.94 11.06 -10.18
N THR A 124 -23.01 11.67 -10.68
CA THR A 124 -24.28 11.82 -9.98
C THR A 124 -25.40 11.45 -10.95
N GLY A 125 -26.39 10.71 -10.48
CA GLY A 125 -27.52 10.23 -11.25
C GLY A 125 -28.82 10.36 -10.48
N ARG A 126 -29.92 10.47 -11.21
CA ARG A 126 -31.28 10.47 -10.65
C ARG A 126 -31.85 9.06 -10.81
N ASP A 127 -32.19 8.44 -9.69
CA ASP A 127 -32.70 7.06 -9.54
C ASP A 127 -31.75 5.96 -10.05
N GLU A 128 -30.98 6.18 -11.11
CA GLU A 128 -29.95 5.28 -11.62
C GLU A 128 -28.60 6.01 -11.78
N LEU A 129 -27.53 5.36 -11.34
CA LEU A 129 -26.16 5.80 -11.59
C LEU A 129 -25.33 4.67 -12.17
N ARG A 130 -24.65 4.94 -13.29
CA ARG A 130 -23.65 4.06 -13.87
C ARG A 130 -22.27 4.67 -13.71
N ILE A 131 -21.36 3.92 -13.08
CA ILE A 131 -19.97 4.32 -12.89
C ILE A 131 -19.01 3.31 -13.50
N GLU A 132 -17.83 3.79 -13.89
CA GLU A 132 -16.73 2.97 -14.39
C GLU A 132 -15.63 2.89 -13.34
N VAL A 133 -15.23 1.67 -12.98
CA VAL A 133 -14.18 1.44 -11.97
C VAL A 133 -13.07 0.61 -12.58
N ARG A 134 -11.86 1.19 -12.60
CA ARG A 134 -10.67 0.57 -13.18
C ARG A 134 -9.88 -0.17 -12.10
N ALA A 135 -9.22 -1.26 -12.49
CA ALA A 135 -8.24 -1.93 -11.65
C ALA A 135 -7.09 -0.96 -11.33
N GLY A 136 -6.74 -0.82 -10.05
CA GLY A 136 -5.69 0.07 -9.56
C GLY A 136 -4.32 -0.59 -9.47
N ALA A 137 -4.27 -1.88 -9.12
CA ALA A 137 -3.03 -2.64 -9.01
C ALA A 137 -3.28 -4.15 -9.20
N GLU A 138 -2.25 -4.89 -9.59
CA GLU A 138 -2.24 -6.35 -9.55
C GLU A 138 -1.83 -6.83 -8.15
N LYS A 139 -2.47 -7.91 -7.67
CA LYS A 139 -2.18 -8.46 -6.35
C LYS A 139 -1.05 -9.48 -6.45
N GLN A 140 0.08 -9.15 -5.84
CA GLN A 140 1.21 -10.06 -5.69
C GLN A 140 1.10 -10.79 -4.36
N TYR A 141 0.75 -12.07 -4.41
CA TYR A 141 0.61 -12.92 -3.22
C TYR A 141 1.92 -13.60 -2.81
N TYR A 142 2.86 -13.69 -3.74
CA TYR A 142 4.11 -14.41 -3.54
C TYR A 142 5.26 -13.42 -3.49
N GLN A 143 6.15 -13.65 -2.54
CA GLN A 143 7.46 -13.01 -2.52
C GLN A 143 8.44 -13.91 -3.27
N GLU A 144 9.12 -13.34 -4.26
CA GLU A 144 10.20 -14.05 -4.94
C GLU A 144 11.33 -14.36 -3.94
N ARG A 145 11.88 -15.56 -4.01
CA ARG A 145 13.04 -15.91 -3.19
C ARG A 145 14.22 -15.07 -3.66
N GLY A 146 14.87 -14.36 -2.74
CA GLY A 146 16.12 -13.68 -3.03
C GLY A 146 17.16 -14.68 -3.53
N GLY A 147 17.46 -14.64 -4.82
CA GLY A 147 18.51 -15.45 -5.44
C GLY A 147 19.90 -14.88 -5.22
N PHE A 148 20.92 -15.64 -5.60
CA PHE A 148 22.29 -15.14 -5.66
C PHE A 148 22.42 -14.17 -6.85
N SER A 149 22.54 -12.87 -6.58
CA SER A 149 22.84 -11.87 -7.59
C SER A 149 24.31 -11.51 -7.51
N ILE A 150 25.11 -11.92 -8.50
CA ILE A 150 26.55 -11.58 -8.59
C ILE A 150 26.76 -10.06 -8.54
N LEU A 151 25.86 -9.30 -9.16
CA LEU A 151 25.88 -7.84 -9.13
C LEU A 151 25.58 -7.28 -7.72
N SER A 152 24.61 -7.86 -7.02
CA SER A 152 24.32 -7.48 -5.63
C SER A 152 25.44 -7.87 -4.67
N PHE A 153 26.12 -8.99 -4.94
CA PHE A 153 27.28 -9.46 -4.21
C PHE A 153 28.45 -8.50 -4.41
N LEU A 154 28.81 -8.15 -5.67
CA LEU A 154 29.86 -7.17 -5.95
C LEU A 154 29.56 -5.79 -5.35
N LYS A 155 28.29 -5.36 -5.35
CA LYS A 155 27.85 -4.10 -4.71
C LYS A 155 27.81 -4.17 -3.18
N SER A 156 28.07 -5.33 -2.58
CA SER A 156 28.06 -5.45 -1.14
C SER A 156 29.23 -4.67 -0.53
N PRO A 157 29.01 -3.88 0.54
CA PRO A 157 30.06 -3.06 1.16
C PRO A 157 31.28 -3.89 1.59
N MET A 158 31.08 -5.12 2.06
CA MET A 158 32.20 -5.99 2.47
C MET A 158 33.10 -6.38 1.30
N ILE A 159 32.55 -6.63 0.12
CA ILE A 159 33.35 -7.04 -1.04
C ILE A 159 34.07 -5.87 -1.66
N LEU A 160 33.40 -4.71 -1.74
CA LEU A 160 34.06 -3.48 -2.19
C LEU A 160 35.20 -3.08 -1.25
N MET A 161 34.99 -3.19 0.07
CA MET A 161 36.07 -2.95 1.04
C MET A 161 37.19 -3.98 0.87
N GLY A 162 36.87 -5.27 0.73
CA GLY A 162 37.87 -6.30 0.47
C GLY A 162 38.69 -6.04 -0.79
N LEU A 163 38.04 -5.70 -1.91
CA LEU A 163 38.70 -5.37 -3.16
C LEU A 163 39.56 -4.10 -3.03
N ALA A 164 39.02 -3.05 -2.41
CA ALA A 164 39.74 -1.80 -2.17
C ALA A 164 40.97 -2.02 -1.28
N SER A 165 40.87 -2.84 -0.23
CA SER A 165 42.00 -3.21 0.62
C SER A 165 43.08 -3.97 -0.16
N VAL A 166 42.70 -4.92 -1.03
CA VAL A 166 43.65 -5.64 -1.89
C VAL A 166 44.38 -4.67 -2.84
N VAL A 167 43.63 -3.76 -3.48
CA VAL A 167 44.21 -2.73 -4.36
C VAL A 167 45.16 -1.81 -3.59
N LEU A 168 44.83 -1.41 -2.36
CA LEU A 168 45.72 -0.58 -1.55
C LEU A 168 46.99 -1.34 -1.14
N ILE A 169 46.88 -2.58 -0.68
CA ILE A 169 48.03 -3.37 -0.22
C ILE A 169 49.03 -3.62 -1.36
N PHE A 170 48.55 -3.95 -2.56
CA PHE A 170 49.42 -4.27 -3.69
C PHE A 170 49.70 -3.08 -4.61
N GLY A 171 48.82 -2.08 -4.65
CA GLY A 171 48.94 -0.91 -5.51
C GLY A 171 49.70 0.26 -4.87
N MET A 172 49.59 0.46 -3.55
CA MET A 172 50.37 1.48 -2.84
C MET A 172 51.89 1.36 -3.03
N PRO A 173 52.54 0.18 -2.92
CA PRO A 173 53.99 0.10 -3.14
C PRO A 173 54.37 0.51 -4.57
N TYR A 174 53.57 0.16 -5.57
CA TYR A 174 53.82 0.55 -6.96
C TYR A 174 53.65 2.07 -7.19
N LEU A 175 52.66 2.69 -6.54
CA LEU A 175 52.48 4.14 -6.53
C LEU A 175 53.66 4.83 -5.84
N MET A 176 54.08 4.34 -4.68
CA MET A 176 55.21 4.89 -3.95
C MET A 176 56.50 4.81 -4.77
N ASP A 177 56.76 3.68 -5.45
CA ASP A 177 57.97 3.49 -6.27
C ASP A 177 58.07 4.47 -7.46
N ASN A 178 56.94 4.97 -7.97
CA ASN A 178 56.88 5.92 -9.10
C ASN A 178 56.61 7.38 -8.69
N MET A 179 56.55 7.70 -7.40
CA MET A 179 56.36 9.07 -6.90
C MET A 179 57.68 9.84 -6.75
N ASP A 180 57.64 11.15 -7.01
CA ASP A 180 58.74 12.09 -6.78
C ASP A 180 59.07 12.22 -5.27
N PRO A 181 60.33 12.51 -4.90
CA PRO A 181 60.80 12.49 -3.51
C PRO A 181 60.07 13.49 -2.60
N GLU A 182 59.67 14.66 -3.11
CA GLU A 182 58.91 15.68 -2.37
C GLU A 182 57.50 15.18 -1.97
N THR A 183 56.81 14.48 -2.88
CA THR A 183 55.45 13.98 -2.63
C THR A 183 55.44 12.77 -1.70
N ARG A 184 56.54 12.01 -1.62
CA ARG A 184 56.70 10.91 -0.65
C ARG A 184 56.79 11.44 0.77
N GLU A 185 57.54 12.52 0.99
CA GLU A 185 57.69 13.15 2.30
C GLU A 185 56.36 13.74 2.80
N GLU A 186 55.60 14.39 1.92
CA GLU A 186 54.24 14.85 2.24
C GLU A 186 53.29 13.69 2.60
N PHE A 187 53.36 12.58 1.87
CA PHE A 187 52.55 11.39 2.14
C PHE A 187 52.94 10.71 3.46
N GLU A 188 54.22 10.73 3.84
CA GLU A 188 54.71 10.27 5.14
C GLU A 188 54.24 11.18 6.29
N GLU A 189 54.20 12.49 6.10
CA GLU A 189 53.65 13.43 7.08
C GLU A 189 52.14 13.28 7.26
N ILE A 190 51.40 13.08 6.16
CA ILE A 190 49.95 12.82 6.18
C ILE A 190 49.68 11.46 6.83
N SER A 191 50.48 10.45 6.54
CA SER A 191 50.39 9.14 7.19
C SER A 191 50.64 9.28 8.69
N LYS A 192 51.70 9.97 9.13
CA LYS A 192 51.97 10.23 10.56
C LYS A 192 50.82 10.96 11.28
N LYS A 193 50.01 11.74 10.56
CA LYS A 193 48.88 12.51 11.10
C LYS A 193 47.51 11.80 10.99
N SER A 194 47.37 10.80 10.13
CA SER A 194 46.09 10.11 9.86
C SER A 194 45.95 8.81 10.66
N PRO A 195 44.95 8.67 11.56
CA PRO A 195 44.80 7.51 12.44
C PRO A 195 44.37 6.22 11.71
N LEU A 196 44.10 6.27 10.41
CA LEU A 196 43.68 5.10 9.59
C LEU A 196 44.78 4.61 8.63
N THR A 197 45.81 5.43 8.39
CA THR A 197 46.87 5.15 7.39
C THR A 197 48.28 5.37 7.93
N GLY A 198 48.41 5.88 9.16
CA GLY A 198 49.67 6.09 9.86
C GLY A 198 50.12 4.88 10.63
N SER A 199 51.28 4.35 10.25
CA SER A 199 51.98 3.19 10.81
C SER A 199 51.59 1.86 10.17
N ALA A 200 52.64 1.11 9.80
CA ALA A 200 52.57 -0.24 9.29
C ALA A 200 51.61 -1.10 10.13
N GLY A 201 50.39 -1.34 9.61
CA GLY A 201 49.44 -2.18 10.31
C GLY A 201 47.97 -1.96 10.01
N ALA A 202 47.55 -1.73 8.76
CA ALA A 202 46.14 -1.91 8.39
C ALA A 202 45.62 -3.31 8.80
N ALA A 203 46.50 -4.32 8.83
CA ALA A 203 46.19 -5.67 9.32
C ALA A 203 46.14 -5.81 10.86
N VAL A 204 46.81 -4.94 11.63
CA VAL A 204 46.89 -5.02 13.10
C VAL A 204 45.83 -4.13 13.77
N GLN A 205 45.50 -2.98 13.17
CA GLN A 205 44.40 -2.15 13.66
C GLN A 205 43.02 -2.66 13.25
N MET A 206 42.85 -3.38 12.12
CA MET A 206 41.59 -4.07 11.80
C MET A 206 41.19 -5.11 12.85
N GLN A 207 42.17 -5.72 13.53
CA GLN A 207 41.91 -6.69 14.61
C GLN A 207 41.43 -6.02 15.91
N ASN A 208 41.78 -4.74 16.13
CA ASN A 208 41.44 -3.97 17.34
C ASN A 208 40.41 -2.87 17.09
N PHE A 209 39.88 -2.74 15.86
CA PHE A 209 38.83 -1.79 15.51
C PHE A 209 37.48 -2.51 15.63
N ASP A 210 36.73 -2.21 16.70
CA ASP A 210 35.35 -2.65 16.88
C ASP A 210 34.44 -1.91 15.88
N LEU A 211 34.50 -2.37 14.63
CA LEU A 211 33.74 -1.86 13.49
C LEU A 211 32.22 -2.04 13.70
N ALA A 212 31.84 -3.04 14.51
CA ALA A 212 30.44 -3.30 14.85
C ALA A 212 29.89 -2.22 15.80
N GLY A 213 30.66 -1.82 16.84
CA GLY A 213 30.25 -0.75 17.76
C GLY A 213 30.10 0.62 17.08
N PHE A 214 30.94 0.92 16.09
CA PHE A 214 30.88 2.18 15.34
C PHE A 214 29.70 2.24 14.36
N LEU A 215 29.35 1.12 13.71
CA LEU A 215 28.20 1.03 12.80
C LEU A 215 26.85 0.85 13.52
N ALA A 216 26.86 0.36 14.77
CA ALA A 216 25.65 0.11 15.55
C ALA A 216 25.14 1.33 16.37
N GLY A 217 25.83 2.48 16.35
CA GLY A 217 25.27 3.75 16.81
C GLY A 217 24.81 3.78 18.27
N THR A 218 25.60 3.29 19.22
CA THR A 218 25.25 3.43 20.64
C THR A 218 25.66 4.80 21.19
N THR A 219 24.69 5.71 21.29
CA THR A 219 24.76 6.82 22.24
C THR A 219 24.74 6.26 23.67
N LYS A 220 25.90 6.12 24.30
CA LYS A 220 25.98 5.71 25.71
C LYS A 220 25.85 6.96 26.59
N SER A 221 24.61 7.23 27.00
CA SER A 221 24.31 8.07 28.15
C SER A 221 25.05 7.51 29.37
N SER A 222 25.66 8.41 30.12
CA SER A 222 26.40 8.17 31.35
C SER A 222 25.52 7.49 32.40
N GLU A 223 25.90 6.30 32.84
CA GLU A 223 25.42 5.70 34.09
C GLU A 223 26.60 5.04 34.78
N ASP A 224 27.25 5.83 35.63
CA ASP A 224 27.94 5.33 36.82
C ASP A 224 27.74 6.39 37.92
N ALA A 225 26.75 6.16 38.77
CA ALA A 225 26.66 6.78 40.07
C ALA A 225 26.00 5.82 41.07
N GLN A 226 26.88 5.28 41.92
CA GLN A 226 26.67 5.09 43.36
C GLN A 226 26.36 3.67 43.87
N ALA A 227 27.44 3.09 44.41
CA ALA A 227 27.48 2.05 45.40
C ALA A 227 26.51 2.28 46.58
N GLY A 228 25.98 1.18 47.15
CA GLY A 228 25.33 1.23 48.46
C GLY A 228 24.55 -0.03 48.81
N GLY A 229 25.25 -1.11 49.17
CA GLY A 229 24.61 -2.25 49.84
C GLY A 229 24.18 -1.90 51.27
N LYS A 230 22.98 -2.32 51.68
CA LYS A 230 22.71 -2.90 53.02
C LYS A 230 21.28 -3.43 53.15
N LYS A 231 21.22 -4.66 53.66
CA LYS A 231 20.16 -5.30 54.45
C LYS A 231 19.07 -4.36 54.98
N LYS A 232 17.80 -4.63 54.69
CA LYS A 232 16.89 -5.43 55.53
C LYS A 232 15.61 -5.72 54.77
#